data_AF-A8UYQ9-F1
#
_entry.id   AF-A8UYQ9-F1
#
_cell.length_a   1.000
_cell.length_b   1.000
_cell.length_c   1.000
_cell.angle_alpha   90.00
_cell.angle_beta   90.00
_cell.angle_gamma   90.00
#
_symmetry.space_group_name_H-M   'P 1'
#
loop_
_entity.id
_entity.type
_entity.pdbx_description
1 polymer ?
#
loop_
_entity_poly.entity_id
_entity_poly.type
_entity_poly.pdbx_seq_one_letter_code
_entity_poly.pdbx_strand_id
1 'polypeptide(L)'
;MEQDITVWAWIIWLLKVLILAALIGIPFLVIVVLVSQGIYNRFLKRVEKRLEEKYQNKNRGFTLIEVLVVLIILGLIAALVVPRITGRVDEAKIETTKIQLKAIKDALEQYKLDNGRYPTTEQGLKALVEKPTTPPIPPRWKKYMDKVPRDGWDREFIYLSPGVKHPYELRSKGPDGEEGTEDDIDVWEL
;
A
#
# COMPACT_ATOMS: atom_id res chain seq x y z
N MET A 1 -47.11 -31.64 -5.18
CA MET A 1 -46.18 -30.67 -5.80
C MET A 1 -46.93 -29.35 -5.95
N GLU A 2 -47.14 -28.64 -4.85
CA GLU A 2 -48.02 -27.45 -4.79
C GLU A 2 -47.45 -26.40 -3.82
N GLN A 3 -46.13 -26.19 -3.84
CA GLN A 3 -45.46 -25.16 -3.03
C GLN A 3 -44.75 -24.06 -3.84
N ASP A 4 -44.75 -24.13 -5.17
CA ASP A 4 -44.03 -23.13 -5.97
C ASP A 4 -44.81 -21.81 -6.13
N ILE A 5 -46.14 -21.84 -6.14
CA ILE A 5 -46.94 -20.66 -6.50
C ILE A 5 -46.83 -19.53 -5.47
N THR A 6 -46.68 -19.85 -4.17
CA THR A 6 -46.61 -18.82 -3.12
C THR A 6 -45.27 -18.11 -3.10
N VAL A 7 -44.15 -18.81 -3.29
CA VAL A 7 -42.80 -18.23 -3.30
C VAL A 7 -42.61 -17.31 -4.52
N TRP A 8 -43.04 -17.77 -5.70
CA TRP A 8 -43.03 -16.94 -6.90
C TRP A 8 -43.96 -15.73 -6.78
N ALA A 9 -45.10 -15.85 -6.10
CA ALA A 9 -45.97 -14.71 -5.79
C ALA A 9 -45.29 -13.68 -4.88
N TRP A 10 -44.52 -14.12 -3.87
CA TRP A 10 -43.75 -13.23 -3.00
C TRP A 10 -42.59 -12.53 -3.72
N ILE A 11 -41.87 -13.24 -4.62
CA ILE A 11 -40.78 -12.65 -5.41
C ILE A 11 -41.33 -11.62 -6.41
N ILE A 12 -42.44 -11.93 -7.08
CA ILE A 12 -43.12 -11.00 -7.99
C ILE A 12 -43.67 -9.80 -7.20
N TRP A 13 -44.17 -10.01 -5.99
CA TRP A 13 -44.63 -8.93 -5.11
C TRP A 13 -43.47 -8.03 -4.67
N LEU A 14 -42.33 -8.59 -4.26
CA LEU A 14 -41.12 -7.86 -3.88
C LEU A 14 -40.56 -7.06 -5.06
N LEU A 15 -40.53 -7.66 -6.26
CA LEU A 15 -40.08 -6.98 -7.47
C LEU A 15 -41.03 -5.83 -7.85
N LYS A 16 -42.35 -6.03 -7.69
CA LYS A 16 -43.35 -4.97 -7.87
C LYS A 16 -43.19 -3.84 -6.87
N VAL A 17 -42.87 -4.13 -5.60
CA VAL A 17 -42.59 -3.12 -4.56
C VAL A 17 -41.32 -2.32 -4.88
N LEU A 18 -40.25 -2.96 -5.33
CA LEU A 18 -39.01 -2.30 -5.75
C LEU A 18 -39.22 -1.41 -6.99
N ILE A 19 -40.01 -1.88 -7.95
CA ILE A 19 -40.37 -1.10 -9.15
C ILE A 19 -41.32 0.07 -8.80
N LEU A 20 -42.23 -0.11 -7.84
CA LEU A 20 -43.09 0.97 -7.33
C LEU A 20 -42.27 2.07 -6.62
N ALA A 21 -41.27 1.67 -5.83
CA ALA A 21 -40.35 2.58 -5.16
C ALA A 21 -39.52 3.41 -6.18
N ALA A 22 -39.17 2.82 -7.33
CA ALA A 22 -38.52 3.52 -8.42
C ALA A 22 -39.47 4.45 -9.21
N LEU A 23 -40.75 4.10 -9.33
CA LEU A 23 -41.80 4.87 -10.04
C LEU A 23 -42.31 6.10 -9.28
N ILE A 24 -42.30 6.07 -7.95
CA ILE A 24 -42.67 7.24 -7.10
C ILE A 24 -41.60 8.35 -7.19
N GLY A 25 -40.42 7.99 -7.71
CA GLY A 25 -39.35 8.90 -8.01
C GLY A 25 -38.71 9.52 -6.75
N ILE A 26 -37.48 9.96 -6.95
CA ILE A 26 -36.74 10.84 -6.05
C ILE A 26 -37.57 12.05 -5.54
N PRO A 27 -38.65 12.56 -6.19
CA PRO A 27 -39.48 13.63 -5.63
C PRO A 27 -40.12 13.33 -4.28
N PHE A 28 -40.53 12.10 -3.96
CA PHE A 28 -41.15 11.84 -2.65
C PHE A 28 -40.12 11.89 -1.51
N LEU A 29 -38.90 11.39 -1.77
CA LEU A 29 -37.78 11.50 -0.84
C LEU A 29 -37.32 12.95 -0.71
N VAL A 30 -37.33 13.72 -1.81
CA VAL A 30 -37.10 15.18 -1.79
C VAL A 30 -38.22 15.92 -1.06
N ILE A 31 -39.50 15.54 -1.17
CA ILE A 31 -40.61 16.15 -0.43
C ILE A 31 -40.52 15.81 1.06
N VAL A 32 -40.19 14.57 1.44
CA VAL A 32 -39.93 14.20 2.84
C VAL A 32 -38.72 14.95 3.39
N VAL A 33 -37.65 15.09 2.61
CA VAL A 33 -36.48 15.90 2.96
C VAL A 33 -36.85 17.37 3.05
N LEU A 34 -37.64 17.94 2.13
CA LEU A 34 -38.06 19.34 2.15
C LEU A 34 -39.05 19.65 3.28
N VAL A 35 -39.93 18.72 3.64
CA VAL A 35 -40.82 18.84 4.81
C VAL A 35 -40.01 18.74 6.10
N SER A 36 -39.01 17.86 6.17
CA SER A 36 -38.05 17.77 7.26
C SER A 36 -37.20 19.04 7.38
N GLN A 37 -36.71 19.58 6.25
CA GLN A 37 -35.98 20.86 6.16
C GLN A 37 -36.88 22.06 6.48
N GLY A 38 -38.19 22.02 6.19
CA GLY A 38 -39.14 23.10 6.49
C GLY A 38 -39.53 23.19 7.96
N ILE A 39 -39.56 22.07 8.67
CA ILE A 39 -39.66 22.04 10.14
C ILE A 39 -38.34 22.50 10.74
N TYR A 40 -37.21 22.00 10.21
CA TYR A 40 -35.88 22.38 10.64
C TYR A 40 -35.61 23.89 10.48
N ASN A 41 -35.95 24.50 9.34
CA ASN A 41 -35.77 25.94 9.12
C ASN A 41 -36.69 26.81 9.99
N ARG A 42 -37.92 26.35 10.31
CA ARG A 42 -38.82 27.09 11.22
C ARG A 42 -38.40 26.97 12.68
N PHE A 43 -37.80 25.85 13.06
CA PHE A 43 -37.21 25.64 14.37
C PHE A 43 -35.90 26.44 14.50
N LEU A 44 -35.00 26.32 13.53
CA LEU A 44 -33.73 27.04 13.50
C LEU A 44 -33.92 28.55 13.45
N LYS A 45 -34.81 29.11 12.62
CA LYS A 45 -35.08 30.56 12.67
C LYS A 45 -35.57 31.04 14.04
N ARG A 46 -36.23 30.18 14.81
CA ARG A 46 -36.73 30.49 16.16
C ARG A 46 -35.61 30.43 17.21
N VAL A 47 -34.62 29.57 16.99
CA VAL A 47 -33.40 29.44 17.81
C VAL A 47 -32.39 30.55 17.46
N GLU A 48 -32.15 30.78 16.17
CA GLU A 48 -31.24 31.79 15.63
C GLU A 48 -31.67 33.22 15.98
N LYS A 49 -32.98 33.54 15.92
CA LYS A 49 -33.49 34.85 16.33
C LYS A 49 -33.24 35.16 17.82
N ARG A 50 -33.13 34.14 18.69
CA ARG A 50 -32.73 34.32 20.10
C ARG A 50 -31.21 34.42 20.29
N LEU A 51 -30.43 33.96 19.31
CA LEU A 51 -28.97 34.05 19.31
C LEU A 51 -28.49 35.38 18.70
N GLU A 52 -29.23 35.97 17.76
CA GLU A 52 -28.89 37.27 17.15
C GLU A 52 -29.16 38.48 18.06
N GLU A 53 -30.18 38.43 18.93
CA GLU A 53 -30.48 39.54 19.85
C GLU A 53 -29.44 39.72 20.98
N LYS A 54 -28.48 38.80 21.13
CA LYS A 54 -27.53 38.81 22.25
C LYS A 54 -26.05 38.85 21.86
N TYR A 55 -25.72 39.25 20.63
CA TYR A 55 -24.34 39.38 20.19
C TYR A 55 -24.01 40.72 19.51
N GLN A 56 -24.66 41.80 19.95
CA GLN A 56 -24.05 43.12 19.88
C GLN A 56 -23.26 43.38 21.17
N ASN A 57 -22.14 42.67 21.33
CA ASN A 57 -21.01 43.26 22.03
C ASN A 57 -19.69 42.65 21.57
N LYS A 58 -18.79 43.56 21.16
CA LYS A 58 -17.46 43.30 20.63
C LYS A 58 -16.54 42.94 21.79
N ASN A 59 -16.29 41.65 21.94
CA ASN A 59 -15.01 41.03 22.31
C ASN A 59 -15.31 39.55 22.62
N ARG A 60 -15.39 38.75 21.57
CA ARG A 60 -15.53 37.30 21.66
C ARG A 60 -14.16 36.70 21.95
N GLY A 61 -13.79 36.63 23.22
CA GLY A 61 -12.71 35.76 23.67
C GLY A 61 -13.09 34.30 23.44
N PHE A 62 -12.10 33.47 23.11
CA PHE A 62 -12.26 32.02 23.00
C PHE A 62 -12.94 31.46 24.23
N THR A 63 -13.97 30.62 24.02
CA THR A 63 -14.63 29.93 25.12
C THR A 63 -13.89 28.63 25.44
N LEU A 64 -13.84 28.24 26.71
CA LEU A 64 -13.21 26.97 27.13
C LEU A 64 -13.83 25.75 26.43
N ILE A 65 -15.13 25.82 26.15
CA ILE A 65 -15.86 24.74 25.47
C ILE A 65 -15.44 24.61 24.00
N GLU A 66 -15.05 25.70 23.34
CA GLU A 66 -14.59 25.69 21.95
C GLU A 66 -13.22 25.02 21.83
N VAL A 67 -12.30 25.30 22.77
CA VAL A 67 -11.02 24.59 22.84
C VAL A 67 -11.22 23.11 23.19
N LEU A 68 -12.17 22.77 24.07
CA LEU A 68 -12.48 21.39 24.44
C LEU A 68 -12.97 20.56 23.24
N VAL A 69 -13.88 21.11 22.44
CA VAL A 69 -14.40 20.42 21.24
C VAL A 69 -13.28 20.18 20.22
N VAL A 70 -12.38 21.15 20.01
CA VAL A 70 -11.23 21.01 19.10
C VAL A 70 -10.29 19.90 19.58
N LEU A 71 -9.97 19.84 20.88
CA LEU A 71 -9.11 18.79 21.44
C LEU A 71 -9.75 17.39 21.31
N ILE A 72 -11.07 17.28 21.47
CA ILE A 72 -11.78 16.01 21.26
C ILE A 72 -11.66 15.57 19.79
N ILE A 73 -11.92 16.46 18.83
CA ILE A 73 -11.81 16.15 17.40
C ILE A 73 -10.38 15.76 17.04
N LEU A 74 -9.38 16.50 17.54
CA LEU A 74 -7.96 16.19 17.32
C LEU A 74 -7.57 14.83 17.92
N GLY A 75 -8.04 14.49 19.12
CA GLY A 75 -7.81 13.19 19.75
C GLY A 75 -8.44 12.02 18.98
N LEU A 76 -9.65 12.22 18.46
CA LEU A 76 -10.33 11.23 17.62
C LEU A 76 -9.61 11.02 16.29
N ILE A 77 -9.16 12.08 15.62
CA ILE A 77 -8.39 11.98 14.38
C ILE A 77 -7.04 11.30 14.63
N ALA A 78 -6.32 11.71 15.67
CA ALA A 78 -5.03 11.11 16.02
C ALA A 78 -5.14 9.60 16.29
N ALA A 79 -6.21 9.14 16.93
CA ALA A 79 -6.45 7.71 17.19
C ALA A 79 -6.68 6.89 15.91
N LEU A 80 -7.26 7.49 14.86
CA LEU A 80 -7.61 6.79 13.61
C LEU A 80 -6.47 6.74 12.59
N VAL A 81 -5.58 7.74 12.59
CA VAL A 81 -4.54 7.90 11.57
C VAL A 81 -3.33 6.97 11.81
N VAL A 82 -3.14 6.46 13.02
CA VAL A 82 -1.90 5.75 13.40
C VAL A 82 -1.71 4.39 12.72
N PRO A 83 -2.68 3.45 12.63
CA PRO A 83 -2.28 2.07 12.36
C PRO A 83 -2.85 1.52 11.04
N ARG A 84 -2.35 1.90 9.85
CA ARG A 84 -2.70 1.20 8.58
C ARG A 84 -1.66 1.25 7.43
N ILE A 85 -0.36 1.07 7.68
CA ILE A 85 0.61 1.02 6.54
C ILE A 85 1.62 -0.14 6.60
N THR A 86 1.72 -0.88 7.71
CA THR A 86 2.85 -1.82 7.89
C THR A 86 2.81 -3.04 6.96
N GLY A 87 1.67 -3.73 6.80
CA GLY A 87 1.64 -5.02 6.09
C GLY A 87 1.85 -4.99 4.57
N ARG A 88 1.43 -3.94 3.86
CA ARG A 88 1.59 -3.86 2.38
C ARG A 88 3.01 -3.46 1.96
N VAL A 89 3.74 -2.81 2.85
CA VAL A 89 5.09 -2.33 2.56
C VAL A 89 6.06 -3.53 2.50
N ASP A 90 5.92 -4.50 3.40
CA ASP A 90 6.85 -5.63 3.45
C ASP A 90 6.68 -6.59 2.26
N GLU A 91 5.45 -6.86 1.82
CA GLU A 91 5.21 -7.64 0.60
C GLU A 91 5.79 -6.96 -0.65
N ALA A 92 5.62 -5.62 -0.77
CA ALA A 92 6.20 -4.86 -1.87
C ALA A 92 7.73 -4.88 -1.85
N LYS A 93 8.35 -4.88 -0.66
CA LYS A 93 9.82 -5.01 -0.50
C LYS A 93 10.31 -6.39 -0.90
N ILE A 94 9.61 -7.45 -0.53
CA ILE A 94 9.92 -8.82 -0.94
C ILE A 94 9.88 -8.90 -2.48
N GLU A 95 8.79 -8.46 -3.11
CA GLU A 95 8.67 -8.51 -4.57
C GLU A 95 9.73 -7.66 -5.29
N THR A 96 10.03 -6.47 -4.77
CA THR A 96 11.13 -5.63 -5.29
C THR A 96 12.48 -6.36 -5.21
N THR A 97 12.75 -7.02 -4.09
CA THR A 97 13.97 -7.80 -3.87
C THR A 97 14.08 -8.95 -4.88
N LYS A 98 12.99 -9.69 -5.12
CA LYS A 98 12.95 -10.77 -6.13
C LYS A 98 13.27 -10.26 -7.54
N ILE A 99 12.69 -9.11 -7.92
CA ILE A 99 12.95 -8.49 -9.24
C ILE A 99 14.43 -8.13 -9.38
N GLN A 100 15.03 -7.54 -8.35
CA GLN A 100 16.43 -7.15 -8.36
C GLN A 100 17.37 -8.36 -8.39
N LEU A 101 17.07 -9.42 -7.63
CA LEU A 101 17.80 -10.69 -7.68
C LEU A 101 17.81 -11.27 -9.09
N LYS A 102 16.65 -11.29 -9.77
CA LYS A 102 16.54 -11.73 -11.18
C LYS A 102 17.38 -10.85 -12.11
N ALA A 103 17.32 -9.53 -11.96
CA ALA A 103 18.15 -8.62 -12.76
C ALA A 103 19.67 -8.84 -12.56
N ILE A 104 20.11 -9.09 -11.32
CA ILE A 104 21.51 -9.42 -11.03
C ILE A 104 21.88 -10.78 -11.62
N LYS A 105 20.99 -11.78 -11.52
CA LYS A 105 21.16 -13.10 -12.12
C LYS A 105 21.44 -13.01 -13.62
N ASP A 106 20.60 -12.27 -14.34
CA ASP A 106 20.71 -12.08 -15.79
C ASP A 106 22.03 -11.39 -16.16
N ALA A 107 22.45 -10.39 -15.37
CA ALA A 107 23.74 -9.72 -15.56
C ALA A 107 24.93 -10.66 -15.30
N LEU A 108 24.86 -11.51 -14.28
CA LEU A 108 25.88 -12.54 -13.99
C LEU A 108 25.96 -13.58 -15.09
N GLU A 109 24.83 -14.02 -15.64
CA GLU A 109 24.77 -14.94 -16.77
C GLU A 109 25.41 -14.31 -18.01
N GLN A 110 25.08 -13.07 -18.33
CA GLN A 110 25.69 -12.35 -19.44
C GLN A 110 27.20 -12.14 -19.24
N TYR A 111 27.64 -11.87 -18.01
CA TYR A 111 29.07 -11.79 -17.66
C TYR A 111 29.77 -13.11 -17.94
N LYS A 112 29.17 -14.24 -17.55
CA LYS A 112 29.70 -15.57 -17.83
C LYS A 112 29.71 -15.89 -19.31
N LEU A 113 28.69 -15.52 -20.07
CA LEU A 113 28.66 -15.74 -21.52
C LEU A 113 29.83 -15.05 -22.23
N ASP A 114 30.17 -13.84 -21.81
CA ASP A 114 31.25 -13.06 -22.45
C ASP A 114 32.65 -13.49 -21.96
N ASN A 115 32.79 -13.81 -20.66
CA ASN A 115 34.10 -14.04 -20.01
C ASN A 115 34.38 -15.51 -19.66
N GLY A 116 33.41 -16.40 -19.88
CA GLY A 116 33.49 -17.84 -19.61
C GLY A 116 33.39 -18.22 -18.12
N ARG A 117 33.26 -17.26 -17.21
CA ARG A 117 33.24 -17.48 -15.76
C ARG A 117 32.40 -16.40 -15.06
N TYR A 118 31.88 -16.71 -13.87
CA TYR A 118 31.29 -15.69 -13.00
C TYR A 118 32.39 -14.86 -12.30
N PRO A 119 32.08 -13.65 -11.82
CA PRO A 119 32.97 -12.92 -10.90
C PRO A 119 33.33 -13.75 -9.68
N THR A 120 34.49 -13.52 -9.08
CA THR A 120 34.87 -14.16 -7.80
C THR A 120 34.21 -13.43 -6.62
N THR A 121 34.15 -14.07 -5.45
CA THR A 121 33.67 -13.41 -4.22
C THR A 121 34.44 -12.11 -3.91
N GLU A 122 35.75 -12.09 -4.15
CA GLU A 122 36.59 -10.90 -3.93
C GLU A 122 36.26 -9.75 -4.89
N GLN A 123 35.90 -10.07 -6.14
CA GLN A 123 35.44 -9.09 -7.12
C GLN A 123 34.00 -8.62 -6.79
N GLY A 124 33.18 -9.54 -6.29
CA GLY A 124 31.80 -9.30 -5.90
C GLY A 124 30.89 -8.84 -7.03
N LEU A 125 29.72 -8.31 -6.67
CA LEU A 125 28.77 -7.75 -7.63
C LEU A 125 29.26 -6.45 -8.28
N LYS A 126 30.29 -5.80 -7.71
CA LYS A 126 30.90 -4.60 -8.30
C LYS A 126 31.49 -4.86 -9.68
N ALA A 127 31.92 -6.10 -9.95
CA ALA A 127 32.39 -6.53 -11.27
C ALA A 127 31.37 -6.39 -12.40
N LEU A 128 30.07 -6.26 -12.08
CA LEU A 128 29.02 -6.03 -13.06
C LEU A 128 28.93 -4.56 -13.50
N VAL A 129 29.40 -3.63 -12.66
CA VAL A 129 29.32 -2.18 -12.90
C VAL A 129 30.66 -1.63 -13.37
N GLU A 130 31.76 -2.09 -12.76
CA GLU A 130 33.11 -1.64 -13.04
C GLU A 130 34.01 -2.81 -13.41
N LYS A 131 35.01 -2.55 -14.26
CA LYS A 131 35.94 -3.59 -14.69
C LYS A 131 36.82 -4.01 -13.51
N PRO A 132 36.77 -5.29 -13.08
CA PRO A 132 37.59 -5.73 -11.97
C PRO A 132 39.08 -5.71 -12.37
N THR A 133 39.90 -5.15 -11.49
CA THR A 133 41.36 -5.13 -11.61
C THR A 133 42.02 -6.35 -10.97
N THR A 134 41.30 -7.04 -10.08
CA THR A 134 41.78 -8.25 -9.39
C THR A 134 41.77 -9.44 -10.34
N PRO A 135 42.85 -10.24 -10.41
CA PRO A 135 42.85 -11.50 -11.14
C PRO A 135 41.75 -12.45 -10.66
N PRO A 136 41.06 -13.19 -11.55
CA PRO A 136 41.23 -13.23 -12.99
C PRO A 136 40.61 -12.00 -13.69
N ILE A 137 41.43 -11.29 -14.49
CA ILE A 137 40.96 -10.12 -15.24
C ILE A 137 40.11 -10.59 -16.42
N PRO A 138 38.85 -10.13 -16.53
CA PRO A 138 37.94 -10.54 -17.61
C PRO A 138 38.43 -10.04 -18.98
N PRO A 139 38.57 -10.94 -19.98
CA PRO A 139 39.11 -10.57 -21.29
C PRO A 139 38.12 -9.76 -22.13
N ARG A 140 36.80 -9.95 -21.96
CA ARG A 140 35.73 -9.31 -22.75
C ARG A 140 34.73 -8.58 -21.86
N TRP A 141 35.25 -7.89 -20.85
CA TRP A 141 34.41 -7.12 -19.94
C TRP A 141 33.69 -5.99 -20.68
N LYS A 142 32.39 -5.88 -20.40
CA LYS A 142 31.57 -4.72 -20.70
C LYS A 142 30.82 -4.31 -19.43
N LYS A 143 30.22 -3.12 -19.44
CA LYS A 143 29.32 -2.74 -18.35
C LYS A 143 28.04 -3.57 -18.44
N TYR A 144 27.76 -4.40 -17.44
CA TYR A 144 26.58 -5.27 -17.40
C TYR A 144 25.41 -4.62 -16.66
N MET A 145 25.69 -3.66 -15.79
CA MET A 145 24.68 -2.96 -15.00
C MET A 145 25.12 -1.53 -14.72
N ASP A 146 24.16 -0.60 -14.61
CA ASP A 146 24.45 0.80 -14.30
C ASP A 146 24.88 1.03 -12.86
N LYS A 147 24.22 0.34 -11.93
CA LYS A 147 24.51 0.31 -10.50
C LYS A 147 24.03 -1.02 -9.94
N VAL A 148 24.71 -1.57 -8.93
CA VAL A 148 24.21 -2.74 -8.21
C VAL A 148 23.00 -2.29 -7.38
N PRO A 149 21.80 -2.86 -7.59
CA PRO A 149 20.64 -2.53 -6.77
C PRO A 149 20.82 -3.09 -5.35
N ARG A 150 20.09 -2.50 -4.42
CA ARG A 150 19.97 -2.94 -3.03
C ARG A 150 18.59 -3.52 -2.80
N ASP A 151 18.48 -4.46 -1.86
CA ASP A 151 17.22 -5.12 -1.54
C ASP A 151 16.11 -4.14 -1.09
N GLY A 152 14.91 -4.65 -0.84
CA GLY A 152 13.76 -3.87 -0.39
C GLY A 152 13.95 -3.19 0.98
N TRP A 153 14.98 -3.55 1.74
CA TRP A 153 15.36 -2.95 3.02
C TRP A 153 16.64 -2.10 2.92
N ASP A 154 17.07 -1.76 1.70
CA ASP A 154 18.25 -0.95 1.37
C ASP A 154 19.59 -1.58 1.81
N ARG A 155 19.66 -2.92 1.84
CA ARG A 155 20.84 -3.71 2.17
C ARG A 155 21.49 -4.27 0.89
N GLU A 156 22.77 -4.58 0.99
CA GLU A 156 23.51 -5.19 -0.11
C GLU A 156 23.23 -6.69 -0.19
N PHE A 157 23.15 -7.22 -1.42
CA PHE A 157 23.02 -8.65 -1.65
C PHE A 157 24.30 -9.41 -1.29
N ILE A 158 24.13 -10.60 -0.73
CA ILE A 158 25.23 -11.51 -0.46
C ILE A 158 25.51 -12.29 -1.74
N TYR A 159 26.77 -12.23 -2.20
CA TYR A 159 27.23 -12.95 -3.38
C TYR A 159 28.46 -13.78 -3.04
N LEU A 160 28.39 -15.09 -3.30
CA LEU A 160 29.49 -16.03 -3.09
C LEU A 160 29.72 -16.86 -4.36
N SER A 161 30.97 -16.91 -4.81
CA SER A 161 31.38 -17.63 -6.03
C SER A 161 32.78 -18.23 -5.85
N PRO A 162 32.94 -19.57 -5.91
CA PRO A 162 31.90 -20.57 -6.21
C PRO A 162 30.90 -20.80 -5.06
N GLY A 163 29.66 -21.16 -5.39
CA GLY A 163 28.63 -21.55 -4.42
C GLY A 163 28.73 -23.02 -4.00
N VAL A 164 28.02 -23.41 -2.92
CA VAL A 164 27.99 -24.77 -2.39
C VAL A 164 27.13 -25.70 -3.26
N LYS A 165 25.89 -25.29 -3.54
CA LYS A 165 24.91 -26.08 -4.33
C LYS A 165 24.82 -25.65 -5.79
N HIS A 166 25.03 -24.36 -6.03
CA HIS A 166 24.87 -23.72 -7.33
C HIS A 166 26.21 -23.11 -7.79
N PRO A 167 26.35 -22.73 -9.08
CA PRO A 167 27.60 -22.13 -9.56
C PRO A 167 28.02 -20.88 -8.78
N TYR A 168 27.05 -20.16 -8.24
CA TYR A 168 27.22 -19.07 -7.28
C TYR A 168 25.99 -19.03 -6.36
N GLU A 169 26.14 -18.43 -5.20
CA GLU A 169 25.04 -18.09 -4.29
C GLU A 169 24.77 -16.60 -4.38
N LEU A 170 23.50 -16.24 -4.47
CA LEU A 170 23.04 -14.86 -4.50
C LEU A 170 21.75 -14.76 -3.70
N ARG A 171 21.83 -14.09 -2.54
CA ARG A 171 20.72 -14.03 -1.59
C ARG A 171 20.58 -12.67 -0.92
N SER A 172 19.38 -12.41 -0.43
CA SER A 172 19.03 -11.28 0.43
C SER A 172 18.77 -11.78 1.85
N LYS A 173 19.15 -11.00 2.86
CA LYS A 173 18.92 -11.26 4.29
C LYS A 173 17.47 -11.12 4.76
N GLY A 174 16.53 -11.07 3.83
CA GLY A 174 15.12 -10.91 4.12
C GLY A 174 14.73 -9.67 4.97
N PRO A 175 13.50 -9.69 5.50
CA PRO A 175 12.99 -8.73 6.47
C PRO A 175 13.85 -8.57 7.72
N ASP A 176 14.34 -9.65 8.32
CA ASP A 176 15.01 -9.60 9.61
C ASP A 176 16.43 -9.00 9.53
N GLY A 177 17.12 -9.20 8.41
CA GLY A 177 18.49 -8.72 8.20
C GLY A 177 19.57 -9.60 8.81
N GLU A 178 19.21 -10.77 9.28
CA GLU A 178 20.10 -11.84 9.70
C GLU A 178 20.39 -12.75 8.50
N GLU A 179 21.45 -13.54 8.56
CA GLU A 179 21.86 -14.41 7.45
C GLU A 179 21.69 -15.87 7.87
N GLY A 180 21.12 -16.70 6.99
CA GLY A 180 20.88 -18.12 7.28
C GLY A 180 19.59 -18.39 8.06
N THR A 181 18.68 -17.42 8.08
CA THR A 181 17.31 -17.53 8.60
C THR A 181 16.35 -18.01 7.50
N GLU A 182 15.13 -18.41 7.88
CA GLU A 182 14.12 -18.92 6.93
C GLU A 182 13.54 -17.84 6.00
N ASP A 183 13.74 -16.57 6.32
CA ASP A 183 13.25 -15.43 5.53
C ASP A 183 14.28 -14.92 4.50
N ASP A 184 15.46 -15.54 4.43
CA ASP A 184 16.44 -15.32 3.37
C ASP A 184 15.79 -15.56 2.00
N ILE A 185 16.01 -14.63 1.08
CA ILE A 185 15.48 -14.73 -0.29
C ILE A 185 16.63 -15.11 -1.22
N ASP A 186 16.69 -16.37 -1.64
CA ASP A 186 17.68 -16.89 -2.59
C ASP A 186 17.17 -16.81 -4.03
N VAL A 187 18.01 -16.36 -4.95
CA VAL A 187 17.72 -16.30 -6.40
C VAL A 187 17.31 -17.65 -7.01
N TRP A 188 17.78 -18.76 -6.45
CA TRP A 188 17.51 -20.11 -6.93
C TRP A 188 16.16 -20.66 -6.47
N GLU A 189 15.50 -20.00 -5.51
CA GLU A 189 14.19 -20.36 -4.97
C GLU A 189 13.05 -19.44 -5.47
N LEU A 190 13.33 -18.57 -6.45
CA LEU A 190 12.42 -17.56 -7.04
C LEU A 190 11.54 -18.00 -8.21
#